data_AF-A0A832H820-F1
#
_entry.id   AF-A0A832H820-F1
#
_cell.length_a   1.000
_cell.length_b   1.000
_cell.length_c   1.000
_cell.angle_alpha   90.00
_cell.angle_beta   90.00
_cell.angle_gamma   90.00
#
_symmetry.space_group_name_H-M   'P 1'
#
loop_
_entity.id
_entity.type
_entity.pdbx_description
1 polymer ?
#
loop_
_entity_poly.entity_id
_entity_poly.type
_entity_poly.pdbx_seq_one_letter_code
_entity_poly.pdbx_strand_id
1 'polypeptide(L)'
;MSSPPAPLSSIPSSRPPAPPPWAAPPSASATAPGRKPSLPSASPASTVTLDLSSPAAREARSLMLAREPEPAHALQVTRLALRLFDLLAPVHLLKPADRTLLQCAALLHDTGWSLSPSGKAHHKHSADIIRAHSWQSLEPRETEIVAQAARYHRKKLPTTGHKPYARLEHAERQRLCRIAALLRIADALDRSHTANIRSLAAHIEPAAVTLRATSRTPAHEEEYGFLKKRDLFIAHFERAITLDVRSRPR
;
A
#
# COMPACT_ATOMS: atom_id res chain seq x y z
N MET A 1 -28.92 64.87 22.50
CA MET A 1 -28.35 65.29 23.80
C MET A 1 -27.20 64.35 24.10
N SER A 2 -25.97 64.86 23.88
CA SER A 2 -24.70 64.14 24.01
C SER A 2 -24.00 64.57 25.30
N SER A 3 -23.43 63.63 26.06
CA SER A 3 -22.40 63.79 27.11
C SER A 3 -22.09 62.38 27.72
N PRO A 4 -20.93 62.13 28.36
CA PRO A 4 -19.61 61.86 27.77
C PRO A 4 -19.01 60.50 28.26
N PRO A 5 -17.79 60.10 27.82
CA PRO A 5 -17.16 58.82 28.17
C PRO A 5 -16.17 58.91 29.35
N ALA A 6 -15.88 57.78 30.01
CA ALA A 6 -14.77 57.60 30.98
C ALA A 6 -14.41 56.09 31.16
N PRO A 7 -13.26 55.71 31.76
CA PRO A 7 -12.03 55.45 31.02
C PRO A 7 -11.48 54.00 31.17
N LEU A 8 -10.52 53.69 30.29
CA LEU A 8 -9.68 52.49 30.28
C LEU A 8 -8.96 52.28 31.64
N SER A 9 -9.10 51.08 32.20
CA SER A 9 -8.26 50.60 33.31
C SER A 9 -7.31 49.52 32.84
N SER A 10 -6.04 49.79 33.13
CA SER A 10 -4.82 49.06 32.83
C SER A 10 -4.81 47.65 33.41
N ILE A 11 -4.54 46.65 32.57
CA ILE A 11 -4.24 45.28 33.02
C ILE A 11 -2.72 45.15 33.13
N PRO A 12 -2.16 44.76 34.29
CA PRO A 12 -0.73 44.57 34.46
C PRO A 12 -0.22 43.30 33.78
N SER A 13 0.93 43.45 33.11
CA SER A 13 1.74 42.36 32.56
C SER A 13 2.18 41.39 33.66
N SER A 14 1.81 40.11 33.54
CA SER A 14 2.38 39.02 34.33
C SER A 14 3.25 38.15 33.43
N ARG A 15 4.57 38.23 33.69
CA ARG A 15 5.62 37.41 33.07
C ARG A 15 5.62 36.03 33.74
N PRO A 16 5.74 34.91 33.01
CA PRO A 16 5.78 33.59 33.63
C PRO A 16 7.09 33.37 34.41
N PRO A 17 7.06 32.62 35.52
CA PRO A 17 8.24 32.34 36.36
C PRO A 17 9.22 31.38 35.69
N ALA A 18 10.50 31.55 35.99
CA ALA A 18 11.60 30.71 35.55
C ALA A 18 11.57 29.31 36.22
N PRO A 19 12.00 28.24 35.53
CA PRO A 19 12.05 26.89 36.10
C PRO A 19 13.20 26.71 37.11
N PRO A 20 13.04 25.80 38.11
CA PRO A 20 14.00 25.59 39.18
C PRO A 20 15.27 24.82 38.75
N PRO A 21 16.42 25.04 39.42
CA PRO A 21 17.68 24.37 39.11
C PRO A 21 17.70 22.99 39.78
N TRP A 22 17.38 21.94 39.03
CA TRP A 22 17.65 20.58 39.48
C TRP A 22 19.06 20.16 39.06
N ALA A 23 19.85 19.84 40.08
CA ALA A 23 20.80 18.74 40.15
C ALA A 23 21.81 18.58 39.00
N ALA A 24 23.02 19.05 39.29
CA ALA A 24 24.26 18.54 38.71
C ALA A 24 24.31 16.99 38.75
N PRO A 25 24.81 16.33 37.69
CA PRO A 25 25.15 14.91 37.77
C PRO A 25 26.50 14.71 38.50
N PRO A 26 26.66 13.64 39.28
CA PRO A 26 27.93 13.32 39.92
C PRO A 26 28.92 12.72 38.92
N SER A 27 30.18 13.09 39.12
CA SER A 27 31.38 12.46 38.59
C SER A 27 31.52 11.02 39.11
N ALA A 28 31.71 10.06 38.21
CA ALA A 28 32.12 8.70 38.56
C ALA A 28 33.06 8.10 37.49
N SER A 29 34.29 7.96 37.93
CA SER A 29 35.39 7.04 37.62
C SER A 29 35.24 5.96 36.54
N ALA A 30 36.35 5.81 35.81
CA ALA A 30 36.65 4.79 34.83
C ALA A 30 36.67 3.35 35.38
N THR A 31 36.14 2.41 34.61
CA THR A 31 36.44 0.97 34.69
C THR A 31 36.31 0.35 33.28
N ALA A 32 37.15 -0.65 33.01
CA ALA A 32 37.58 -1.28 31.75
C ALA A 32 36.50 -1.80 30.75
N PRO A 33 36.86 -2.15 29.49
CA PRO A 33 35.91 -2.29 28.38
C PRO A 33 35.23 -3.66 28.34
N GLY A 34 33.91 -3.67 28.51
CA GLY A 34 33.06 -4.81 28.20
C GLY A 34 32.77 -4.91 26.71
N ARG A 35 32.98 -6.10 26.12
CA ARG A 35 32.57 -6.47 24.76
C ARG A 35 31.12 -6.05 24.49
N LYS A 36 30.92 -5.13 23.54
CA LYS A 36 29.60 -4.85 22.98
C LYS A 36 29.09 -6.12 22.27
N PRO A 37 27.85 -6.58 22.51
CA PRO A 37 27.23 -7.53 21.60
C PRO A 37 27.04 -6.83 20.26
N SER A 38 27.73 -7.33 19.25
CA SER A 38 27.62 -6.91 17.86
C SER A 38 26.15 -7.01 17.44
N LEU A 39 25.54 -5.86 17.15
CA LEU A 39 24.29 -5.78 16.40
C LEU A 39 24.46 -6.58 15.10
N PRO A 40 23.52 -7.45 14.72
CA PRO A 40 23.57 -8.06 13.41
C PRO A 40 23.51 -6.95 12.35
N SER A 41 24.58 -6.88 11.57
CA SER A 41 24.72 -6.14 10.33
C SER A 41 23.41 -6.14 9.55
N ALA A 42 22.89 -4.94 9.27
CA ALA A 42 21.75 -4.75 8.41
C ALA A 42 22.14 -5.16 6.97
N SER A 43 21.71 -6.36 6.56
CA SER A 43 21.78 -6.82 5.18
C SER A 43 21.12 -5.80 4.23
N PRO A 44 21.66 -5.62 3.02
CA PRO A 44 21.16 -4.62 2.08
C PRO A 44 19.77 -5.00 1.59
N ALA A 45 19.00 -3.97 1.24
CA ALA A 45 17.64 -4.01 0.74
C ALA A 45 17.37 -5.25 -0.13
N SER A 46 16.47 -6.11 0.32
CA SER A 46 15.97 -7.24 -0.47
C SER A 46 15.26 -6.68 -1.71
N THR A 47 16.00 -6.62 -2.82
CA THR A 47 15.42 -6.43 -4.15
C THR A 47 14.54 -7.65 -4.39
N VAL A 48 13.23 -7.47 -4.24
CA VAL A 48 12.27 -8.47 -4.72
C VAL A 48 12.39 -8.45 -6.24
N THR A 49 13.23 -9.33 -6.78
CA THR A 49 13.25 -9.64 -8.21
C THR A 49 11.87 -10.18 -8.56
N LEU A 50 11.22 -9.59 -9.55
CA LEU A 50 9.93 -10.10 -10.04
C LEU A 50 10.13 -11.53 -10.51
N ASP A 51 9.55 -12.47 -9.76
CA ASP A 51 9.58 -13.89 -10.10
C ASP A 51 8.71 -14.11 -11.35
N LEU A 52 9.36 -14.45 -12.46
CA LEU A 52 8.71 -14.74 -13.75
C LEU A 52 8.79 -16.23 -14.08
N SER A 53 8.94 -17.10 -13.09
CA SER A 53 8.91 -18.56 -13.28
C SER A 53 7.57 -19.04 -13.84
N SER A 54 6.46 -18.41 -13.41
CA SER A 54 5.11 -18.71 -13.90
C SER A 54 4.91 -18.27 -15.36
N PRO A 55 4.38 -19.16 -16.23
CA PRO A 55 3.95 -18.77 -17.59
C PRO A 55 2.96 -17.60 -17.59
N ALA A 56 2.03 -17.57 -16.63
CA ALA A 56 1.05 -16.50 -16.50
C ALA A 56 1.68 -15.15 -16.16
N ALA A 57 2.68 -15.14 -15.27
CA ALA A 57 3.40 -13.91 -14.94
C ALA A 57 4.18 -13.36 -16.15
N ARG A 58 4.77 -14.25 -16.96
CA ARG A 58 5.47 -13.87 -18.20
C ARG A 58 4.52 -13.30 -19.26
N GLU A 59 3.40 -13.98 -19.49
CA GLU A 59 2.38 -13.55 -20.44
C GLU A 59 1.77 -12.21 -20.01
N ALA A 60 1.38 -12.07 -18.74
CA ALA A 60 0.89 -10.82 -18.17
C ALA A 60 1.90 -9.67 -18.29
N ARG A 61 3.18 -9.93 -18.04
CA ARG A 61 4.24 -8.93 -18.22
C ARG A 61 4.37 -8.51 -19.69
N SER A 62 4.28 -9.46 -20.63
CA SER A 62 4.34 -9.13 -22.05
C SER A 62 3.16 -8.28 -22.48
N LEU A 63 1.95 -8.59 -22.00
CA LEU A 63 0.76 -7.78 -22.27
C LEU A 63 0.88 -6.38 -21.65
N MET A 64 1.38 -6.28 -20.42
CA MET A 64 1.67 -5.01 -19.75
C MET A 64 2.64 -4.17 -20.59
N LEU A 65 3.79 -4.72 -21.01
CA LEU A 65 4.77 -3.96 -21.80
C LEU A 65 4.22 -3.49 -23.16
N ALA A 66 3.25 -4.21 -23.72
CA ALA A 66 2.63 -3.85 -25.00
C ALA A 66 1.53 -2.78 -24.87
N ARG A 67 1.01 -2.51 -23.67
CA ARG A 67 -0.19 -1.67 -23.46
C ARG A 67 0.00 -0.55 -22.44
N GLU A 68 0.83 -0.74 -21.43
CA GLU A 68 0.94 0.17 -20.30
C GLU A 68 1.82 1.38 -20.64
N PRO A 69 1.31 2.62 -20.54
CA PRO A 69 2.11 3.82 -20.78
C PRO A 69 3.21 4.05 -19.73
N GLU A 70 3.01 3.58 -18.48
CA GLU A 70 3.98 3.73 -17.39
C GLU A 70 4.39 2.38 -16.76
N PRO A 71 5.18 1.54 -17.47
CA PRO A 71 5.56 0.22 -16.97
C PRO A 71 6.27 0.23 -15.60
N ALA A 72 7.02 1.31 -15.31
CA ALA A 72 7.74 1.46 -14.04
C ALA A 72 6.78 1.45 -12.83
N HIS A 73 5.64 2.11 -12.94
CA HIS A 73 4.60 2.13 -11.92
C HIS A 73 4.01 0.73 -11.71
N ALA A 74 3.59 0.07 -12.80
CA ALA A 74 3.04 -1.29 -12.73
C ALA A 74 4.01 -2.29 -12.08
N LEU A 75 5.30 -2.22 -12.42
CA LEU A 75 6.33 -3.08 -11.82
C LEU A 75 6.53 -2.80 -10.33
N GLN A 76 6.51 -1.53 -9.92
CA GLN A 76 6.62 -1.13 -8.52
C GLN A 76 5.40 -1.56 -7.70
N VAL A 77 4.18 -1.35 -8.21
CA VAL A 77 2.93 -1.83 -7.58
C VAL A 77 2.96 -3.35 -7.45
N THR A 78 3.40 -4.07 -8.48
CA THR A 78 3.54 -5.53 -8.44
C THR A 78 4.51 -5.97 -7.35
N ARG A 79 5.66 -5.31 -7.24
CA ARG A 79 6.66 -5.59 -6.20
C ARG A 79 6.08 -5.40 -4.79
N LEU A 80 5.36 -4.30 -4.56
CA LEU A 80 4.72 -4.00 -3.28
C LEU A 80 3.58 -5.00 -2.97
N ALA A 81 2.75 -5.34 -3.96
CA ALA A 81 1.65 -6.29 -3.83
C ALA A 81 2.15 -7.69 -3.43
N LEU A 82 3.20 -8.18 -4.09
CA LEU A 82 3.82 -9.46 -3.74
C LEU A 82 4.45 -9.44 -2.35
N ARG A 83 5.09 -8.32 -1.97
CA ARG A 83 5.62 -8.17 -0.62
C ARG A 83 4.51 -8.18 0.44
N LEU A 84 3.37 -7.55 0.16
CA LEU A 84 2.21 -7.58 1.04
C LEU A 84 1.60 -8.98 1.15
N PHE A 85 1.53 -9.72 0.04
CA PHE A 85 1.12 -11.12 0.05
C PHE A 85 2.00 -11.95 1.00
N ASP A 86 3.32 -11.85 0.86
CA ASP A 86 4.22 -12.63 1.68
C ASP A 86 4.15 -12.22 3.17
N LEU A 87 4.04 -10.91 3.46
CA LEU A 87 3.96 -10.40 4.83
C LEU A 87 2.63 -10.68 5.52
N LEU A 88 1.52 -10.70 4.77
CA LEU A 88 0.17 -10.80 5.31
C LEU A 88 -0.44 -12.18 5.11
N ALA A 89 0.36 -13.20 4.79
CA ALA A 89 -0.08 -14.59 4.65
C ALA A 89 -0.94 -15.09 5.83
N PRO A 90 -0.61 -14.80 7.11
CA PRO A 90 -1.46 -15.20 8.26
C PRO A 90 -2.81 -14.47 8.32
N VAL A 91 -2.98 -13.38 7.57
CA VAL A 91 -4.22 -12.58 7.54
C VAL A 91 -5.09 -12.99 6.37
N HIS A 92 -4.53 -13.05 5.16
CA HIS A 92 -5.33 -13.28 3.96
C HIS A 92 -5.56 -14.76 3.65
N LEU A 93 -4.73 -15.68 4.16
CA LEU A 93 -4.91 -17.13 4.02
C LEU A 93 -5.15 -17.57 2.57
N LEU A 94 -4.45 -16.92 1.62
CA LEU A 94 -4.52 -17.26 0.20
C LEU A 94 -3.55 -18.39 -0.09
N LYS A 95 -3.84 -19.19 -1.10
CA LYS A 95 -2.97 -20.29 -1.53
C LYS A 95 -1.77 -19.74 -2.31
N PRO A 96 -0.65 -20.47 -2.38
CA PRO A 96 0.51 -20.04 -3.18
C PRO A 96 0.18 -19.70 -4.65
N ALA A 97 -0.76 -20.42 -5.26
CA ALA A 97 -1.23 -20.14 -6.63
C ALA A 97 -1.86 -18.74 -6.78
N ASP A 98 -2.46 -18.20 -5.73
CA ASP A 98 -3.11 -16.87 -5.73
C ASP A 98 -2.10 -15.74 -5.83
N ARG A 99 -0.84 -16.00 -5.46
CA ARG A 99 0.27 -15.08 -5.61
C ARG A 99 0.49 -14.71 -7.07
N THR A 100 0.40 -15.70 -7.96
CA THR A 100 0.47 -15.50 -9.42
C THR A 100 -0.70 -14.65 -9.92
N LEU A 101 -1.92 -14.89 -9.43
CA LEU A 101 -3.07 -14.07 -9.84
C LEU A 101 -2.95 -12.63 -9.38
N LEU A 102 -2.47 -12.40 -8.15
CA LEU A 102 -2.15 -11.05 -7.66
C LEU A 102 -1.07 -10.39 -8.51
N GLN A 103 -0.03 -11.14 -8.89
CA GLN A 103 1.03 -10.63 -9.76
C GLN A 103 0.48 -10.19 -11.12
N CYS A 104 -0.32 -11.03 -11.78
CA CYS A 104 -0.94 -10.69 -13.06
C CYS A 104 -1.86 -9.46 -12.91
N ALA A 105 -2.67 -9.41 -11.86
CA ALA A 105 -3.57 -8.29 -11.61
C ALA A 105 -2.81 -6.99 -11.38
N ALA A 106 -1.70 -7.04 -10.63
CA ALA A 106 -0.86 -5.87 -10.36
C ALA A 106 -0.10 -5.39 -11.60
N LEU A 107 0.38 -6.30 -12.46
CA LEU A 107 1.00 -5.92 -13.72
C LEU A 107 0.01 -5.24 -14.68
N LEU A 108 -1.27 -5.62 -14.62
CA LEU A 108 -2.26 -5.23 -15.63
C LEU A 108 -3.26 -4.17 -15.15
N HIS A 109 -3.18 -3.74 -13.88
CA HIS A 109 -4.23 -2.94 -13.24
C HIS A 109 -4.56 -1.64 -13.98
N ASP A 110 -3.57 -1.03 -14.61
CA ASP A 110 -3.68 0.29 -15.26
C ASP A 110 -3.59 0.28 -16.79
N THR A 111 -3.54 -0.92 -17.40
CA THR A 111 -3.43 -1.09 -18.87
C THR A 111 -4.56 -0.41 -19.65
N GLY A 112 -5.71 -0.17 -19.02
CA GLY A 112 -6.83 0.58 -19.57
C GLY A 112 -6.55 2.06 -19.84
N TRP A 113 -5.47 2.65 -19.34
CA TRP A 113 -5.04 4.01 -19.69
C TRP A 113 -4.74 4.16 -21.18
N SER A 114 -4.23 3.11 -21.82
CA SER A 114 -4.01 3.09 -23.29
C SER A 114 -5.26 3.33 -24.11
N LEU A 115 -6.44 3.00 -23.58
CA LEU A 115 -7.73 3.17 -24.24
C LEU A 115 -8.50 4.41 -23.76
N SER A 116 -8.03 5.08 -22.69
CA SER A 116 -8.70 6.24 -22.13
C SER A 116 -7.67 7.26 -21.64
N PRO A 117 -7.17 8.13 -22.53
CA PRO A 117 -6.24 9.21 -22.16
C PRO A 117 -6.82 10.15 -21.10
N SER A 118 -8.15 10.30 -21.05
CA SER A 118 -8.85 11.06 -20.01
C SER A 118 -8.83 10.41 -18.61
N GLY A 119 -8.39 9.14 -18.51
CA GLY A 119 -8.46 8.33 -17.30
C GLY A 119 -9.87 7.89 -16.90
N LYS A 120 -10.89 8.28 -17.69
CA LYS A 120 -12.27 7.89 -17.44
C LYS A 120 -12.39 6.38 -17.60
N ALA A 121 -12.80 5.72 -16.53
CA ALA A 121 -13.06 4.29 -16.49
C ALA A 121 -11.88 3.37 -16.85
N HIS A 122 -10.61 3.81 -16.75
CA HIS A 122 -9.44 2.95 -17.08
C HIS A 122 -9.49 1.60 -16.35
N HIS A 123 -9.85 1.55 -15.08
CA HIS A 123 -10.00 0.30 -14.32
C HIS A 123 -11.00 -0.69 -14.95
N LYS A 124 -12.05 -0.20 -15.62
CA LYS A 124 -12.96 -1.06 -16.39
C LYS A 124 -12.30 -1.52 -17.69
N HIS A 125 -11.64 -0.61 -18.40
CA HIS A 125 -10.90 -0.93 -19.62
C HIS A 125 -9.75 -1.92 -19.38
N SER A 126 -9.00 -1.81 -18.28
CA SER A 126 -8.00 -2.80 -17.88
C SER A 126 -8.63 -4.18 -17.74
N ALA A 127 -9.79 -4.27 -17.08
CA ALA A 127 -10.52 -5.53 -16.96
C ALA A 127 -11.01 -6.06 -18.32
N ASP A 128 -11.42 -5.18 -19.23
CA ASP A 128 -11.86 -5.57 -20.57
C ASP A 128 -10.69 -6.05 -21.43
N ILE A 129 -9.52 -5.40 -21.35
CA ILE A 129 -8.26 -5.85 -21.97
C ILE A 129 -7.87 -7.23 -21.46
N ILE A 130 -7.90 -7.44 -20.14
CA ILE A 130 -7.56 -8.74 -19.52
C ILE A 130 -8.51 -9.82 -20.02
N ARG A 131 -9.82 -9.56 -20.11
CA ARG A 131 -10.80 -10.54 -20.61
C ARG A 131 -10.66 -10.83 -22.10
N ALA A 132 -10.29 -9.83 -22.90
CA ALA A 132 -10.17 -9.96 -24.34
C ALA A 132 -8.86 -10.62 -24.77
N HIS A 133 -7.85 -10.67 -23.88
CA HIS A 133 -6.59 -11.33 -24.16
C HIS A 133 -6.77 -12.85 -24.25
N SER A 134 -6.22 -13.46 -25.30
CA SER A 134 -6.27 -14.92 -25.52
C SER A 134 -5.23 -15.64 -24.65
N TRP A 135 -5.50 -15.75 -23.36
CA TRP A 135 -4.62 -16.37 -22.38
C TRP A 135 -4.32 -17.84 -22.72
N GLN A 136 -3.04 -18.18 -22.77
CA GLN A 136 -2.59 -19.58 -22.84
C GLN A 136 -2.19 -20.14 -21.48
N SER A 137 -2.06 -19.26 -20.49
CA SER A 137 -1.49 -19.57 -19.17
C SER A 137 -2.45 -19.36 -17.99
N LEU A 138 -3.66 -18.83 -18.24
CA LEU A 138 -4.70 -18.65 -17.23
C LEU A 138 -5.99 -19.33 -17.68
N GLU A 139 -6.64 -20.02 -16.75
CA GLU A 139 -7.98 -20.55 -16.99
C GLU A 139 -9.04 -19.43 -17.04
N PRO A 140 -10.22 -19.65 -17.63
CA PRO A 140 -11.28 -18.63 -17.68
C PRO A 140 -11.70 -18.10 -16.29
N ARG A 141 -11.77 -18.97 -15.28
CA ARG A 141 -12.09 -18.57 -13.89
C ARG A 141 -11.00 -17.70 -13.29
N GLU A 142 -9.73 -18.03 -13.52
CA GLU A 142 -8.58 -17.25 -13.06
C GLU A 142 -8.49 -15.89 -13.76
N THR A 143 -8.73 -15.88 -15.07
CA THR A 143 -8.82 -14.67 -15.90
C THR A 143 -9.86 -13.71 -15.32
N GLU A 144 -11.03 -14.21 -14.90
CA GLU A 144 -12.06 -13.36 -14.31
C GLU A 144 -11.65 -12.81 -12.93
N ILE A 145 -10.94 -13.58 -12.10
CA ILE A 145 -10.36 -13.08 -10.84
C ILE A 145 -9.35 -11.96 -11.10
N VAL A 146 -8.43 -12.15 -12.05
CA VAL A 146 -7.42 -11.14 -12.43
C VAL A 146 -8.08 -9.88 -12.97
N ALA A 147 -9.04 -10.03 -13.89
CA ALA A 147 -9.78 -8.92 -14.48
C ALA A 147 -10.58 -8.13 -13.44
N GLN A 148 -11.27 -8.81 -12.52
CA GLN A 148 -12.02 -8.13 -11.46
C GLN A 148 -11.10 -7.51 -10.41
N ALA A 149 -9.96 -8.12 -10.07
CA ALA A 149 -8.99 -7.51 -9.16
C ALA A 149 -8.46 -6.20 -9.75
N ALA A 150 -8.07 -6.19 -11.03
CA ALA A 150 -7.71 -4.99 -11.77
C ALA A 150 -8.86 -3.97 -11.79
N ARG A 151 -10.11 -4.40 -11.97
CA ARG A 151 -11.28 -3.50 -11.92
C ARG A 151 -11.45 -2.81 -10.57
N TYR A 152 -11.24 -3.54 -9.48
CA TYR A 152 -11.53 -3.07 -8.12
C TYR A 152 -10.32 -2.45 -7.41
N HIS A 153 -9.20 -2.23 -8.11
CA HIS A 153 -8.03 -1.52 -7.55
C HIS A 153 -8.34 -0.07 -7.17
N ARG A 154 -9.44 0.51 -7.68
CA ARG A 154 -9.92 1.86 -7.34
C ARG A 154 -11.44 1.98 -7.35
N LYS A 155 -11.94 3.09 -6.79
CA LYS A 155 -13.36 3.44 -6.70
C LYS A 155 -14.15 2.38 -5.91
N LYS A 156 -15.37 2.06 -6.38
CA LYS A 156 -16.35 1.22 -5.68
C LYS A 156 -15.77 -0.14 -5.33
N LEU A 157 -16.11 -0.63 -4.13
CA LEU A 157 -15.81 -1.97 -3.68
C LEU A 157 -16.61 -3.03 -4.46
N PRO A 158 -16.18 -4.30 -4.44
CA PRO A 158 -16.96 -5.39 -4.98
C PRO A 158 -18.33 -5.48 -4.30
N THR A 159 -19.39 -5.65 -5.09
CA THR A 159 -20.77 -5.78 -4.58
C THR A 159 -21.59 -6.66 -5.51
N THR A 160 -22.58 -7.37 -4.97
CA THR A 160 -23.52 -8.23 -5.72
C THR A 160 -24.38 -7.45 -6.72
N GLY A 161 -24.46 -6.11 -6.61
CA GLY A 161 -25.05 -5.28 -7.65
C GLY A 161 -24.22 -5.24 -8.95
N HIS A 162 -22.94 -5.62 -8.91
CA HIS A 162 -22.10 -5.74 -10.10
C HIS A 162 -22.23 -7.15 -10.69
N LYS A 163 -22.92 -7.27 -11.84
CA LYS A 163 -23.19 -8.57 -12.49
C LYS A 163 -21.97 -9.51 -12.62
N PRO A 164 -20.77 -9.05 -13.04
CA PRO A 164 -19.61 -9.94 -13.10
C PRO A 164 -19.20 -10.51 -11.73
N TYR A 165 -19.28 -9.70 -10.67
CA TYR A 165 -18.96 -10.14 -9.32
C TYR A 165 -20.01 -11.11 -8.78
N ALA A 166 -21.29 -10.84 -9.04
CA ALA A 166 -22.39 -11.70 -8.60
C ALA A 166 -22.36 -13.12 -9.20
N ARG A 167 -21.73 -13.28 -10.37
CA ARG A 167 -21.56 -14.58 -11.05
C ARG A 167 -20.48 -15.45 -10.45
N LEU A 168 -19.52 -14.88 -9.71
CA LEU A 168 -18.50 -15.65 -9.01
C LEU A 168 -19.12 -16.45 -7.87
N GLU A 169 -18.63 -17.66 -7.65
CA GLU A 169 -18.99 -18.46 -6.49
C GLU A 169 -18.53 -17.79 -5.19
N HIS A 170 -19.08 -18.20 -4.04
CA HIS A 170 -18.71 -17.59 -2.76
C HIS A 170 -17.19 -17.64 -2.49
N ALA A 171 -16.56 -18.80 -2.72
CA ALA A 171 -15.12 -18.96 -2.53
C ALA A 171 -14.30 -18.06 -3.48
N GLU A 172 -14.73 -17.90 -4.72
CA GLU A 172 -14.10 -17.03 -5.72
C GLU A 172 -14.22 -15.55 -5.33
N ARG A 173 -15.38 -15.14 -4.79
CA ARG A 173 -15.59 -13.78 -4.26
C ARG A 173 -14.66 -13.48 -3.09
N GLN A 174 -14.46 -14.43 -2.18
CA GLN A 174 -13.50 -14.31 -1.07
C GLN A 174 -12.07 -14.14 -1.60
N ARG A 175 -11.65 -15.02 -2.52
CA ARG A 175 -10.34 -14.98 -3.18
C ARG A 175 -10.09 -13.63 -3.85
N LEU A 176 -11.07 -13.16 -4.64
CA LEU A 176 -11.03 -11.85 -5.31
C LEU A 176 -10.89 -10.70 -4.32
N CYS A 177 -11.73 -10.64 -3.28
CA CYS A 177 -11.71 -9.54 -2.31
C CYS A 177 -10.35 -9.43 -1.62
N ARG A 178 -9.73 -10.56 -1.27
CA ARG A 178 -8.40 -10.62 -0.65
C ARG A 178 -7.32 -10.11 -1.59
N ILE A 179 -7.30 -10.59 -2.84
CA ILE A 179 -6.35 -10.14 -3.87
C ILE A 179 -6.53 -8.63 -4.13
N ALA A 180 -7.77 -8.17 -4.32
CA ALA A 180 -8.07 -6.78 -4.57
C ALA A 180 -7.70 -5.87 -3.40
N ALA A 181 -7.88 -6.33 -2.14
CA ALA A 181 -7.47 -5.56 -0.96
C ALA A 181 -5.95 -5.33 -0.92
N LEU A 182 -5.15 -6.36 -1.22
CA LEU A 182 -3.70 -6.24 -1.29
C LEU A 182 -3.27 -5.31 -2.43
N LEU A 183 -3.88 -5.47 -3.62
CA LEU A 183 -3.59 -4.62 -4.78
C LEU A 183 -3.91 -3.14 -4.53
N ARG A 184 -5.06 -2.85 -3.90
CA ARG A 184 -5.47 -1.48 -3.54
C ARG A 184 -4.46 -0.80 -2.61
N ILE A 185 -3.95 -1.52 -1.62
CA ILE A 185 -2.92 -1.01 -0.71
C ILE A 185 -1.60 -0.81 -1.48
N ALA A 186 -1.18 -1.77 -2.29
CA ALA A 186 0.06 -1.69 -3.06
C ALA A 186 0.09 -0.49 -4.01
N ASP A 187 -0.99 -0.26 -4.75
CA ASP A 187 -1.16 0.90 -5.63
C ASP A 187 -1.12 2.21 -4.84
N ALA A 188 -1.80 2.29 -3.70
CA ALA A 188 -1.74 3.48 -2.84
C ALA A 188 -0.32 3.80 -2.36
N LEU A 189 0.50 2.77 -2.13
CA LEU A 189 1.90 2.92 -1.69
C LEU A 189 2.86 3.33 -2.82
N ASP A 190 2.36 3.46 -4.05
CA ASP A 190 3.09 4.08 -5.17
C ASP A 190 2.27 5.20 -5.83
N ARG A 191 1.46 5.91 -5.04
CA ARG A 191 0.57 6.96 -5.57
C ARG A 191 1.29 8.07 -6.34
N SER A 192 2.53 8.38 -5.96
CA SER A 192 3.34 9.40 -6.63
C SER A 192 3.96 8.92 -7.95
N HIS A 193 3.87 7.63 -8.27
CA HIS A 193 4.53 6.96 -9.40
C HIS A 193 6.07 7.08 -9.39
N THR A 194 6.65 7.49 -8.25
CA THR A 194 8.11 7.69 -8.12
C THR A 194 8.83 6.50 -7.50
N ALA A 195 8.13 5.38 -7.23
CA ALA A 195 8.65 4.28 -6.44
C ALA A 195 9.22 4.75 -5.09
N ASN A 196 8.58 5.71 -4.41
CA ASN A 196 9.15 6.31 -3.20
C ASN A 196 9.36 5.26 -2.08
N ILE A 197 8.38 4.38 -1.88
CA ILE A 197 8.42 3.30 -0.88
C ILE A 197 9.37 2.19 -1.33
N ARG A 198 10.38 1.90 -0.51
CA ARG A 198 11.48 0.97 -0.83
C ARG A 198 11.33 -0.37 -0.13
N SER A 199 10.98 -0.39 1.15
CA SER A 199 10.75 -1.63 1.89
C SER A 199 9.45 -1.57 2.68
N LEU A 200 8.90 -2.77 2.92
CA LEU A 200 7.74 -2.99 3.76
C LEU A 200 8.05 -4.09 4.78
N ALA A 201 7.58 -3.88 5.99
CA ALA A 201 7.43 -4.87 7.05
C ALA A 201 6.00 -4.78 7.61
N ALA A 202 5.51 -5.86 8.22
CA ALA A 202 4.21 -5.89 8.86
C ALA A 202 4.35 -6.36 10.31
N HIS A 203 3.64 -5.70 11.21
CA HIS A 203 3.36 -6.20 12.54
C HIS A 203 1.88 -6.57 12.59
N ILE A 204 1.59 -7.84 12.90
CA ILE A 204 0.24 -8.39 12.87
C ILE A 204 -0.17 -8.69 14.31
N GLU A 205 -1.25 -8.07 14.72
CA GLU A 205 -1.96 -8.31 15.97
C GLU A 205 -3.33 -8.93 15.66
N PRO A 206 -4.04 -9.47 16.67
CA PRO A 206 -5.35 -10.11 16.45
C PRO A 206 -6.37 -9.21 15.75
N ALA A 207 -6.44 -7.93 16.14
CA ALA A 207 -7.43 -6.96 15.63
C ALA A 207 -6.83 -5.86 14.73
N ALA A 208 -5.50 -5.80 14.61
CA ALA A 208 -4.82 -4.71 13.92
C ALA A 208 -3.59 -5.20 13.13
N VAL A 209 -3.29 -4.49 12.05
CA VAL A 209 -2.07 -4.66 11.24
C VAL A 209 -1.38 -3.32 11.13
N THR A 210 -0.10 -3.25 11.47
CA THR A 210 0.72 -2.05 11.23
C THR A 210 1.74 -2.35 10.15
N LEU A 211 1.60 -1.67 9.01
CA LEU A 211 2.60 -1.67 7.96
C LEU A 211 3.68 -0.64 8.30
N ARG A 212 4.94 -1.08 8.33
CA ARG A 212 6.10 -0.19 8.47
C ARG A 212 6.78 -0.08 7.13
N ALA A 213 6.83 1.13 6.58
CA ALA A 213 7.43 1.41 5.29
C ALA A 213 8.69 2.27 5.44
N THR A 214 9.66 2.04 4.56
CA THR A 214 10.77 2.99 4.38
C THR A 214 10.65 3.71 3.05
N SER A 215 10.83 5.02 3.06
CA SER A 215 10.76 5.88 1.87
C SER A 215 12.06 6.64 1.65
N ARG A 216 12.30 7.08 0.41
CA ARG A 216 13.46 7.92 0.05
C ARG A 216 13.25 9.38 0.46
N THR A 217 12.02 9.85 0.29
CA THR A 217 11.57 11.20 0.63
C THR A 217 10.33 11.12 1.52
N PRO A 218 9.90 12.20 2.17
CA PRO A 218 8.58 12.24 2.82
C PRO A 218 7.48 11.72 1.88
N ALA A 219 6.59 10.86 2.39
CA ALA A 219 5.68 10.03 1.59
C ALA A 219 4.20 10.43 1.78
N HIS A 220 3.93 11.73 1.77
CA HIS A 220 2.60 12.27 2.09
C HIS A 220 1.52 11.80 1.10
N GLU A 221 1.86 11.62 -0.19
CA GLU A 221 0.92 11.12 -1.18
C GLU A 221 0.57 9.65 -0.94
N GLU A 222 1.56 8.83 -0.60
CA GLU A 222 1.36 7.42 -0.27
C GLU A 222 0.54 7.25 1.01
N GLU A 223 0.82 8.03 2.05
CA GLU A 223 0.04 8.06 3.30
C GLU A 223 -1.42 8.43 3.05
N TYR A 224 -1.65 9.51 2.27
CA TYR A 224 -3.00 9.92 1.89
C TYR A 224 -3.72 8.86 1.06
N GLY A 225 -3.02 8.27 0.08
CA GLY A 225 -3.54 7.17 -0.73
C GLY A 225 -3.93 5.96 0.10
N PHE A 226 -3.08 5.58 1.04
CA PHE A 226 -3.28 4.44 1.92
C PHE A 226 -4.56 4.61 2.76
N LEU A 227 -4.75 5.78 3.38
CA LEU A 227 -5.96 6.08 4.16
C LEU A 227 -7.25 5.94 3.34
N LYS A 228 -7.21 6.28 2.05
CA LYS A 228 -8.37 6.15 1.14
C LYS A 228 -8.59 4.74 0.62
N LYS A 229 -7.53 3.96 0.37
CA LYS A 229 -7.60 2.64 -0.29
C LYS A 229 -7.57 1.44 0.67
N ARG A 230 -7.39 1.66 1.98
CA ARG A 230 -7.48 0.59 3.01
C ARG A 230 -8.90 0.11 3.31
N ASP A 231 -9.91 0.74 2.72
CA ASP A 231 -11.34 0.47 2.94
C ASP A 231 -11.72 -0.99 2.69
N LEU A 232 -11.28 -1.58 1.58
CA LEU A 232 -11.57 -2.99 1.28
C LEU A 232 -10.89 -3.94 2.26
N PHE A 233 -9.67 -3.60 2.69
CA PHE A 233 -8.93 -4.41 3.65
C PHE A 233 -9.68 -4.47 4.98
N ILE A 234 -10.08 -3.31 5.52
CA ILE A 234 -10.82 -3.22 6.78
C ILE A 234 -12.16 -3.95 6.66
N ALA A 235 -12.90 -3.71 5.57
CA ALA A 235 -14.21 -4.32 5.37
C ALA A 235 -14.16 -5.84 5.21
N HIS A 236 -13.08 -6.39 4.65
CA HIS A 236 -13.01 -7.82 4.33
C HIS A 236 -12.25 -8.65 5.38
N PHE A 237 -11.23 -8.08 6.01
CA PHE A 237 -10.46 -8.78 7.05
C PHE A 237 -10.90 -8.45 8.46
N GLU A 238 -11.80 -7.47 8.62
CA GLU A 238 -12.32 -7.02 9.92
C GLU A 238 -11.21 -6.61 10.90
N ARG A 239 -10.10 -6.11 10.34
CA ARG A 239 -8.93 -5.64 11.09
C ARG A 239 -8.60 -4.22 10.72
N ALA A 240 -8.24 -3.42 11.72
CA ALA A 240 -7.67 -2.11 11.48
C ALA A 240 -6.33 -2.26 10.75
N ILE A 241 -6.01 -1.35 9.84
CA ILE A 241 -4.69 -1.29 9.23
C ILE A 241 -4.12 0.12 9.24
N THR A 242 -2.90 0.26 9.76
CA THR A 242 -2.18 1.53 9.89
C THR A 242 -0.86 1.48 9.10
N LEU A 243 -0.35 2.65 8.75
CA LEU A 243 0.92 2.82 8.03
C LEU A 243 1.83 3.75 8.84
N ASP A 244 3.02 3.27 9.18
CA ASP A 244 4.12 4.05 9.76
C ASP A 244 5.22 4.16 8.70
N VAL A 245 5.43 5.37 8.16
CA VAL A 245 6.47 5.63 7.17
C VAL A 245 7.66 6.32 7.81
N ARG A 246 8.84 5.74 7.63
CA ARG A 246 10.11 6.35 8.02
C ARG A 246 10.88 6.77 6.78
N SER A 247 11.10 8.08 6.62
CA SER A 247 12.03 8.58 5.62
C SER A 247 13.46 8.33 6.08
N ARG A 248 14.28 7.75 5.19
CA ARG A 248 15.74 7.74 5.37
C ARG A 248 16.33 8.60 4.26
N PRO A 249 16.72 9.85 4.56
CA PRO A 249 17.50 10.62 3.60
C PRO A 249 18.79 9.84 3.28
N ARG A 250 19.16 9.82 2.01
CA ARG A 250 20.44 9.26 1.55
C ARG A 250 21.60 10.09 2.07
#